data_AF-A0A2N5NP10-F1
#
_entry.id   AF-A0A2N5NP10-F1
#
_cell.length_a   1.000
_cell.length_b   1.000
_cell.length_c   1.000
_cell.angle_alpha   90.00
_cell.angle_beta   90.00
_cell.angle_gamma   90.00
#
_symmetry.space_group_name_H-M   'P 1'
#
loop_
_entity.id
_entity.type
_entity.pdbx_description
1 polymer ?
#
loop_
_entity_poly.entity_id
_entity_poly.type
_entity_poly.pdbx_seq_one_letter_code
_entity_poly.pdbx_strand_id
1 'polypeptide(L)'
;MKNQLNLMKTTFADKGYPVFIGEYGSIDKTSYDSENEYYRAYFARKLCQLSRKNGCIPMYWDNGYNGVHGFGLFDRTTCEVTQPVIIDAIMEGFGQKASQNSTLMSVRLYVSDSKYWTTIQSDNTARITKKGGTYTLKLKGDKDMLLNITTIALKDCDVELGNQTKSDFTNAQIVIDKVLFNGTDYTVKENKNDEVFSEKGSLQMDLINQWSEAEPMIEGLQKKESFSFQNADYKDENMLEVTFTISNLK
;
A
#
# COMPACT_ATOMS: atom_id res chain seq x y z
N MET A 1 -6.69 5.94 17.44
CA MET A 1 -5.36 6.19 18.05
C MET A 1 -5.07 7.68 18.26
N LYS A 2 -5.09 8.53 17.22
CA LYS A 2 -4.79 9.98 17.32
C LYS A 2 -5.59 10.70 18.42
N ASN A 3 -6.89 10.46 18.53
CA ASN A 3 -7.74 11.12 19.53
C ASN A 3 -7.37 10.74 20.96
N GLN A 4 -6.96 9.48 21.22
CA GLN A 4 -6.60 9.01 22.56
C GLN A 4 -5.26 9.61 23.03
N LEU A 5 -4.25 9.65 22.17
CA LEU A 5 -2.95 10.24 22.52
C LEU A 5 -3.04 11.77 22.72
N ASN A 6 -3.94 12.44 21.99
CA ASN A 6 -4.19 13.87 22.19
C ASN A 6 -4.84 14.17 23.56
N LEU A 7 -5.67 13.26 24.08
CA LEU A 7 -6.22 13.40 25.44
C LEU A 7 -5.10 13.32 26.48
N MET A 8 -4.14 12.40 26.31
CA MET A 8 -2.99 12.30 27.21
C MET A 8 -2.11 13.55 27.16
N LYS A 9 -1.88 14.09 25.96
CA LYS A 9 -1.15 15.34 25.75
C LYS A 9 -1.78 16.50 26.53
N THR A 10 -3.05 16.77 26.26
CA THR A 10 -3.77 17.93 26.82
C THR A 10 -4.01 17.80 28.33
N THR A 11 -4.20 16.57 28.82
CA THR A 11 -4.47 16.33 30.24
C THR A 11 -3.19 16.39 31.09
N PHE A 12 -2.08 15.85 30.58
CA PHE A 12 -0.84 15.63 31.33
C PHE A 12 0.39 16.31 30.71
N ALA A 13 0.77 15.95 29.48
CA ALA A 13 2.05 16.36 28.90
C ALA A 13 2.18 17.89 28.78
N ASP A 14 1.11 18.57 28.36
CA ASP A 14 1.07 20.04 28.24
C ASP A 14 1.14 20.78 29.58
N LYS A 15 0.91 20.06 30.68
CA LYS A 15 1.03 20.57 32.05
C LYS A 15 2.37 20.18 32.70
N GLY A 16 3.30 19.62 31.93
CA GLY A 16 4.62 19.23 32.41
C GLY A 16 4.69 17.84 33.07
N TYR A 17 3.63 17.03 32.98
CA TYR A 17 3.65 15.64 33.49
C TYR A 17 3.96 14.67 32.33
N PRO A 18 5.13 14.00 32.33
CA PRO A 18 5.46 13.06 31.27
C PRO A 18 4.49 11.87 31.28
N VAL A 19 4.11 11.41 30.08
CA VAL A 19 3.21 10.26 29.92
C VAL A 19 4.02 9.06 29.44
N PHE A 20 4.04 8.00 30.23
CA PHE A 20 4.62 6.72 29.86
C PHE A 20 3.50 5.74 29.45
N ILE A 21 3.51 5.31 28.19
CA ILE A 21 2.62 4.25 27.73
C ILE A 21 3.34 2.94 28.02
N GLY A 22 3.04 2.36 29.18
CA GLY A 22 3.80 1.25 29.74
C GLY A 22 3.78 -0.02 28.89
N GLU A 23 2.74 -0.21 28.09
CA GLU A 23 2.61 -1.39 27.24
C GLU A 23 1.92 -1.05 25.92
N TYR A 24 2.47 -1.60 24.85
CA TYR A 24 1.77 -1.79 23.58
C TYR A 24 2.35 -2.99 22.85
N GLY A 25 1.56 -3.63 22.00
CA GLY A 25 2.01 -4.72 21.17
C GLY A 25 0.91 -5.16 20.22
N SER A 26 1.27 -5.94 19.22
CA SER A 26 0.32 -6.51 18.27
C SER A 26 0.69 -7.95 17.99
N ILE A 27 -0.25 -8.85 18.25
CA ILE A 27 -0.05 -10.30 18.16
C ILE A 27 0.17 -10.76 16.72
N ASP A 28 0.99 -11.79 16.55
CA ASP A 28 1.19 -12.50 15.30
C ASP A 28 -0.10 -13.24 14.90
N LYS A 29 -0.56 -12.97 13.68
CA LYS A 29 -1.72 -13.59 13.04
C LYS A 29 -1.38 -14.02 11.61
N THR A 30 -0.11 -14.32 11.33
CA THR A 30 0.38 -14.67 9.99
C THR A 30 -0.36 -15.86 9.40
N SER A 31 -0.86 -16.78 10.25
CA SER A 31 -1.70 -17.91 9.84
C SER A 31 -3.10 -17.52 9.31
N TYR A 32 -3.57 -16.30 9.60
CA TYR A 32 -4.89 -15.80 9.20
C TYR A 32 -4.80 -14.72 8.11
N ASP A 33 -3.71 -13.97 8.11
CA ASP A 33 -3.47 -12.85 7.20
C ASP A 33 -1.99 -12.85 6.82
N SER A 34 -1.70 -13.13 5.55
CA SER A 34 -0.34 -13.13 5.02
C SER A 34 0.32 -11.75 5.07
N GLU A 35 -0.45 -10.67 5.24
CA GLU A 35 0.06 -9.31 5.41
C GLU A 35 0.24 -8.90 6.89
N ASN A 36 0.09 -9.84 7.83
CA ASN A 36 0.10 -9.54 9.25
C ASN A 36 1.39 -8.84 9.74
N GLU A 37 2.57 -9.26 9.25
CA GLU A 37 3.85 -8.62 9.60
C GLU A 37 3.83 -7.12 9.30
N TYR A 38 3.31 -6.74 8.14
CA TYR A 38 3.15 -5.33 7.79
C TYR A 38 2.24 -4.61 8.77
N TYR A 39 1.05 -5.14 9.05
CA TYR A 39 0.11 -4.44 9.91
C TYR A 39 0.64 -4.27 11.33
N ARG A 40 1.41 -5.25 11.83
CA ARG A 40 2.11 -5.16 13.11
C ARG A 40 3.18 -4.07 13.09
N ALA A 41 4.01 -4.04 12.04
CA ALA A 41 5.02 -2.99 11.85
C ALA A 41 4.38 -1.60 11.68
N TYR A 42 3.34 -1.46 10.85
CA TYR A 42 2.60 -0.21 10.66
C TYR A 42 1.99 0.30 11.97
N PHE A 43 1.36 -0.59 12.74
CA PHE A 43 0.81 -0.26 14.06
C PHE A 43 1.90 0.26 15.00
N ALA A 44 3.02 -0.47 15.12
CA ALA A 44 4.13 -0.09 15.97
C ALA A 44 4.72 1.28 15.55
N ARG A 45 4.98 1.48 14.25
CA ARG A 45 5.44 2.75 13.68
C ARG A 45 4.49 3.89 14.02
N LYS A 46 3.20 3.76 13.68
CA LYS A 46 2.21 4.82 13.88
C LYS A 46 2.01 5.16 15.35
N LEU A 47 1.99 4.15 16.23
CA LEU A 47 1.90 4.40 17.67
C LEU A 47 3.12 5.19 18.16
N CYS A 48 4.33 4.81 17.76
CA CYS A 48 5.55 5.51 18.13
C CYS A 48 5.58 6.96 17.59
N GLN A 49 5.24 7.16 16.31
CA GLN A 49 5.16 8.50 15.69
C GLN A 49 4.17 9.40 16.43
N LEU A 50 2.97 8.89 16.67
CA LEU A 50 1.92 9.66 17.34
C LEU A 50 2.27 9.90 18.81
N SER A 51 2.89 8.93 19.49
CA SER A 51 3.29 9.09 20.88
C SER A 51 4.36 10.17 21.02
N ARG A 52 5.42 10.12 20.21
CA ARG A 52 6.46 11.15 20.15
C ARG A 52 5.86 12.53 19.88
N LYS A 53 4.94 12.64 18.91
CA LYS A 53 4.25 13.90 18.57
C LYS A 53 3.42 14.46 19.73
N ASN A 54 2.93 13.61 20.62
CA ASN A 54 2.05 13.98 21.74
C ASN A 54 2.78 14.03 23.10
N GLY A 55 4.11 13.93 23.12
CA GLY A 55 4.89 13.96 24.37
C GLY A 55 4.79 12.68 25.21
N CYS A 56 4.40 11.56 24.60
CA CYS A 56 4.32 10.27 25.25
C CYS A 56 5.55 9.40 24.93
N ILE A 57 5.94 8.54 25.88
CA ILE A 57 7.02 7.55 25.74
C ILE A 57 6.39 6.15 25.76
N PRO A 58 6.26 5.47 24.60
CA PRO A 58 5.76 4.10 24.53
C PRO A 58 6.83 3.04 24.75
N MET A 59 6.48 2.02 25.52
CA MET A 59 7.28 0.83 25.76
C MET A 59 6.61 -0.40 25.15
N TYR A 60 7.31 -1.09 24.27
CA TYR A 60 6.80 -2.29 23.62
C TYR A 60 6.72 -3.43 24.64
N TRP A 61 5.55 -4.04 24.76
CA TRP A 61 5.36 -5.23 25.56
C TRP A 61 5.86 -6.42 24.74
N ASP A 62 7.02 -6.94 25.08
CA ASP A 62 7.55 -8.19 24.56
C ASP A 62 7.07 -9.32 25.49
N ASN A 63 6.29 -10.28 24.98
CA ASN A 63 5.84 -11.41 25.80
C ASN A 63 6.79 -12.63 25.78
N GLY A 64 7.90 -12.54 25.06
CA GLY A 64 8.90 -13.60 24.92
C GLY A 64 8.47 -14.77 24.04
N TYR A 65 7.25 -14.74 23.47
CA TYR A 65 6.75 -15.81 22.62
C TYR A 65 6.76 -15.40 21.14
N ASN A 66 7.40 -16.23 20.31
CA ASN A 66 7.50 -16.09 18.86
C ASN A 66 6.67 -17.19 18.20
N GLY A 67 5.67 -16.81 17.40
CA GLY A 67 4.70 -17.74 16.80
C GLY A 67 3.27 -17.20 16.88
N VAL A 68 2.29 -17.99 16.46
CA VAL A 68 0.88 -17.59 16.39
C VAL A 68 0.39 -17.03 17.73
N HIS A 69 -0.13 -15.80 17.71
CA HIS A 69 -0.55 -14.99 18.85
C HIS A 69 0.57 -14.47 19.78
N GLY A 70 1.83 -14.84 19.51
CA GLY A 70 3.01 -14.25 20.13
C GLY A 70 3.30 -12.85 19.60
N PHE A 71 4.11 -12.10 20.32
CA PHE A 71 4.58 -10.80 19.86
C PHE A 71 5.92 -10.42 20.48
N GLY A 72 6.71 -11.41 20.91
CA GLY A 72 8.11 -11.22 21.23
C GLY A 72 8.88 -10.69 20.02
N LEU A 73 9.81 -9.76 20.27
CA LEU A 73 10.73 -9.21 19.27
C LEU A 73 12.09 -9.92 19.30
N PHE A 74 12.36 -10.60 20.41
CA PHE A 74 13.59 -11.34 20.65
C PHE A 74 13.28 -12.78 21.10
N ASP A 75 14.14 -13.71 20.73
CA ASP A 75 14.23 -14.99 21.41
C ASP A 75 15.06 -14.80 22.69
N ARG A 76 14.43 -15.01 23.85
CA ARG A 76 15.08 -14.81 25.16
C ARG A 76 16.06 -15.91 25.54
N THR A 77 16.00 -17.05 24.85
CA THR A 77 16.88 -18.20 25.06
C THR A 77 18.15 -18.05 24.24
N THR A 78 18.01 -17.66 22.97
CA THR A 78 19.14 -17.53 22.03
C THR A 78 19.71 -16.11 21.98
N CYS A 79 19.02 -15.12 22.55
CA CYS A 79 19.35 -13.69 22.48
C CYS A 79 19.35 -13.13 21.04
N GLU A 80 18.53 -13.72 20.17
CA GLU A 80 18.44 -13.33 18.75
C GLU A 80 17.22 -12.44 18.46
N VAL A 81 17.32 -11.62 17.41
CA VAL A 81 16.20 -10.84 16.87
C VAL A 81 15.29 -11.74 16.05
N THR A 82 14.00 -11.74 16.37
CA THR A 82 13.00 -12.57 15.66
C THR A 82 12.06 -11.74 14.79
N GLN A 83 11.90 -10.45 15.08
CA GLN A 83 10.96 -9.55 14.38
C GLN A 83 11.66 -8.25 13.90
N PRO A 84 12.67 -8.35 13.02
CA PRO A 84 13.46 -7.18 12.62
C PRO A 84 12.63 -6.07 11.97
N VAL A 85 11.60 -6.42 11.19
CA VAL A 85 10.70 -5.45 10.53
C VAL A 85 9.90 -4.61 11.54
N ILE A 86 9.48 -5.23 12.65
CA ILE A 86 8.72 -4.54 13.71
C ILE A 86 9.67 -3.64 14.52
N ILE A 87 10.88 -4.11 14.82
CA ILE A 87 11.91 -3.30 15.49
C ILE A 87 12.23 -2.05 14.66
N ASP A 88 12.50 -2.24 13.37
CA ASP A 88 12.77 -1.15 12.44
C ASP A 88 11.62 -0.12 12.42
N ALA A 89 10.38 -0.59 12.38
CA ALA A 89 9.19 0.27 12.45
C ALA A 89 9.10 1.09 13.74
N ILE A 90 9.46 0.51 14.90
CA ILE A 90 9.53 1.23 16.18
C ILE A 90 10.59 2.34 16.10
N MET A 91 11.77 2.02 15.58
CA MET A 91 12.91 2.95 15.46
C MET A 91 12.58 4.11 14.52
N GLU A 92 12.01 3.82 13.34
CA GLU A 92 11.44 4.80 12.42
C GLU A 92 10.39 5.69 13.08
N GLY A 93 9.49 5.08 13.86
CA GLY A 93 8.44 5.82 14.51
C GLY A 93 8.95 6.87 15.51
N PHE A 94 10.11 6.63 16.09
CA PHE A 94 10.81 7.60 16.93
C PHE A 94 11.79 8.51 16.18
N GLY A 95 11.85 8.44 14.86
CA GLY A 95 12.66 9.29 14.00
C GLY A 95 14.10 8.85 13.83
N GLN A 96 14.42 7.60 14.14
CA GLN A 96 15.67 7.00 13.68
C GLN A 96 15.50 6.50 12.25
N LYS A 97 16.59 6.43 11.47
CA LYS A 97 16.55 5.72 10.19
C LYS A 97 16.50 4.23 10.49
N ALA A 98 15.46 3.54 10.04
CA ALA A 98 15.45 2.08 10.12
C ALA A 98 16.44 1.45 9.13
N SER A 99 16.69 0.16 9.34
CA SER A 99 17.28 -0.67 8.30
C SER A 99 16.37 -0.75 7.06
N GLN A 100 16.93 -1.12 5.91
CA GLN A 100 16.23 -1.19 4.61
C GLN A 100 15.02 -2.15 4.60
N ASN A 101 14.79 -2.93 5.66
CA ASN A 101 13.77 -3.98 5.73
C ASN A 101 12.34 -3.45 6.01
N SER A 102 12.18 -2.19 6.42
CA SER A 102 10.88 -1.60 6.81
C SER A 102 10.28 -0.64 5.79
N THR A 103 11.06 -0.20 4.79
CA THR A 103 10.58 0.68 3.72
C THR A 103 9.51 -0.04 2.92
N LEU A 104 8.28 0.49 2.97
CA LEU A 104 7.13 -0.06 2.28
C LEU A 104 6.33 1.04 1.61
N MET A 105 6.03 0.82 0.33
CA MET A 105 5.07 1.59 -0.44
C MET A 105 3.78 0.80 -0.64
N SER A 106 2.63 1.47 -0.57
CA SER A 106 1.33 0.86 -0.80
C SER A 106 0.80 1.29 -2.17
N VAL A 107 0.52 0.33 -3.05
CA VAL A 107 0.05 0.60 -4.42
C VAL A 107 -1.38 0.10 -4.60
N ARG A 108 -2.21 0.93 -5.24
CA ARG A 108 -3.58 0.57 -5.65
C ARG A 108 -3.76 0.76 -7.15
N LEU A 109 -4.76 0.08 -7.67
CA LEU A 109 -5.28 0.28 -9.01
C LEU A 109 -6.33 1.38 -8.92
N TYR A 110 -6.25 2.37 -9.78
CA TYR A 110 -7.21 3.46 -9.90
C TYR A 110 -7.82 3.43 -11.29
N VAL A 111 -9.14 3.51 -11.36
CA VAL A 111 -9.89 3.60 -12.61
C VAL A 111 -10.72 4.86 -12.58
N SER A 112 -10.54 5.72 -13.58
CA SER A 112 -11.34 6.93 -13.75
C SER A 112 -12.31 6.79 -14.92
N ASP A 113 -13.48 7.39 -14.79
CA ASP A 113 -14.57 7.28 -15.75
C ASP A 113 -15.04 8.65 -16.25
N SER A 114 -15.60 8.68 -17.46
CA SER A 114 -16.09 9.91 -18.12
C SER A 114 -17.60 10.13 -17.95
N LYS A 115 -18.33 9.17 -17.37
CA LYS A 115 -19.77 9.26 -17.20
C LYS A 115 -20.13 9.99 -15.90
N TYR A 116 -19.53 9.60 -14.79
CA TYR A 116 -19.70 10.19 -13.48
C TYR A 116 -18.56 11.13 -13.09
N TRP A 117 -17.46 11.14 -13.86
CA TRP A 117 -16.25 11.91 -13.54
C TRP A 117 -15.67 11.53 -12.18
N THR A 118 -15.68 10.24 -11.88
CA THR A 118 -15.19 9.71 -10.61
C THR A 118 -13.97 8.84 -10.82
N THR A 119 -13.23 8.64 -9.73
CA THR A 119 -12.15 7.65 -9.66
C THR A 119 -12.50 6.65 -8.58
N ILE A 120 -12.47 5.38 -8.94
CA ILE A 120 -12.58 4.25 -8.01
C ILE A 120 -11.23 3.57 -7.86
N GLN A 121 -11.03 2.89 -6.74
CA GLN A 121 -9.77 2.22 -6.40
C GLN A 121 -10.00 0.74 -6.13
N SER A 122 -8.95 -0.07 -6.27
CA SER A 122 -9.00 -1.49 -5.93
C SER A 122 -9.44 -1.73 -4.49
N ASP A 123 -10.16 -2.82 -4.28
CA ASP A 123 -10.63 -3.29 -2.97
C ASP A 123 -9.43 -3.61 -2.07
N ASN A 124 -8.42 -4.26 -2.64
CA ASN A 124 -7.17 -4.59 -1.98
C ASN A 124 -6.03 -3.61 -2.37
N THR A 125 -4.90 -3.76 -1.70
CA THR A 125 -3.69 -2.94 -1.86
C THR A 125 -2.49 -3.86 -2.00
N ALA A 126 -1.54 -3.50 -2.86
CA ALA A 126 -0.28 -4.19 -3.04
C ALA A 126 0.78 -3.54 -2.14
N ARG A 127 1.41 -4.34 -1.27
CA ARG A 127 2.38 -3.85 -0.30
C ARG A 127 3.78 -4.19 -0.72
N ILE A 128 4.49 -3.17 -1.17
CA ILE A 128 5.75 -3.32 -1.88
C ILE A 128 6.89 -2.94 -0.95
N THR A 129 7.70 -3.94 -0.59
CA THR A 129 9.00 -3.72 0.07
C THR A 129 10.09 -3.62 -1.00
N LYS A 130 11.32 -3.28 -0.60
CA LYS A 130 12.48 -3.27 -1.50
C LYS A 130 12.74 -4.60 -2.23
N LYS A 131 12.27 -5.73 -1.66
CA LYS A 131 12.40 -7.06 -2.29
C LYS A 131 11.61 -7.17 -3.60
N GLY A 132 10.63 -6.29 -3.82
CA GLY A 132 9.68 -6.45 -4.90
C GLY A 132 8.77 -7.67 -4.71
N GLY A 133 8.12 -8.08 -5.77
CA GLY A 133 7.22 -9.24 -5.77
C GLY A 133 6.15 -9.16 -6.86
N THR A 134 5.30 -10.17 -6.91
CA THR A 134 4.14 -10.24 -7.80
C THR A 134 2.86 -10.06 -6.98
N TYR A 135 1.98 -9.19 -7.46
CA TYR A 135 0.77 -8.77 -6.76
C TYR A 135 -0.42 -8.76 -7.70
N THR A 136 -1.60 -9.10 -7.20
CA THR A 136 -2.87 -8.96 -7.94
C THR A 136 -3.77 -7.97 -7.23
N LEU A 137 -4.18 -6.92 -7.94
CA LEU A 137 -5.14 -5.93 -7.48
C LEU A 137 -6.50 -6.21 -8.13
N LYS A 138 -7.57 -6.13 -7.33
CA LYS A 138 -8.95 -6.39 -7.73
C LYS A 138 -9.79 -5.15 -7.50
N LEU A 139 -10.55 -4.74 -8.50
CA LEU A 139 -11.37 -3.53 -8.46
C LEU A 139 -12.77 -3.88 -8.95
N LYS A 140 -13.73 -3.67 -8.06
CA LYS A 140 -15.15 -3.73 -8.39
C LYS A 140 -15.63 -2.39 -8.90
N GLY A 141 -16.42 -2.41 -9.97
CA GLY A 141 -17.08 -1.23 -10.49
C GLY A 141 -18.39 -1.59 -11.15
N ASP A 142 -19.29 -0.63 -11.20
CA ASP A 142 -20.54 -0.81 -11.93
C ASP A 142 -20.30 -0.82 -13.46
N LYS A 143 -21.33 -1.26 -14.20
CA LYS A 143 -21.33 -1.30 -15.65
C LYS A 143 -20.94 0.04 -16.30
N ASP A 144 -21.52 1.11 -15.80
CA ASP A 144 -21.45 2.42 -16.42
C ASP A 144 -20.06 3.04 -16.27
N MET A 145 -19.44 2.88 -15.10
CA MET A 145 -18.06 3.29 -14.86
C MET A 145 -17.09 2.53 -15.78
N LEU A 146 -17.22 1.21 -15.85
CA LEU A 146 -16.25 0.37 -16.56
C LEU A 146 -16.49 0.29 -18.07
N LEU A 147 -17.61 0.81 -18.56
CA LEU A 147 -17.85 1.08 -19.99
C LEU A 147 -17.29 2.42 -20.46
N ASN A 148 -17.00 3.35 -19.54
CA ASN A 148 -16.65 4.73 -19.88
C ASN A 148 -15.25 5.12 -19.35
N ILE A 149 -14.30 4.18 -19.39
CA ILE A 149 -12.98 4.31 -18.76
C ILE A 149 -12.12 5.36 -19.47
N THR A 150 -11.62 6.33 -18.72
CA THR A 150 -10.66 7.32 -19.21
C THR A 150 -9.23 6.94 -18.87
N THR A 151 -9.04 6.33 -17.70
CA THR A 151 -7.72 6.03 -17.16
C THR A 151 -7.77 4.75 -16.33
N ILE A 152 -6.76 3.91 -16.49
CA ILE A 152 -6.43 2.81 -15.55
C ILE A 152 -4.97 3.01 -15.16
N ALA A 153 -4.69 3.15 -13.87
CA ALA A 153 -3.34 3.41 -13.40
C ALA A 153 -3.00 2.67 -12.10
N LEU A 154 -1.75 2.23 -11.97
CA LEU A 154 -1.17 1.85 -10.69
C LEU A 154 -0.56 3.10 -10.06
N LYS A 155 -0.91 3.40 -8.80
CA LYS A 155 -0.37 4.56 -8.08
C LYS A 155 -0.02 4.22 -6.64
N ASP A 156 0.98 4.91 -6.10
CA ASP A 156 1.20 4.99 -4.66
C ASP A 156 0.00 5.65 -3.98
N CYS A 157 -0.72 4.88 -3.16
CA CYS A 157 -1.96 5.36 -2.55
C CYS A 157 -1.73 6.37 -1.44
N ASP A 158 -0.59 6.32 -0.74
CA ASP A 158 -0.32 7.29 0.32
C ASP A 158 0.00 8.68 -0.26
N VAL A 159 0.63 8.73 -1.42
CA VAL A 159 0.83 9.99 -2.15
C VAL A 159 -0.50 10.49 -2.73
N GLU A 160 -1.28 9.61 -3.38
CA GLU A 160 -2.59 9.97 -3.96
C GLU A 160 -3.57 10.52 -2.90
N LEU A 161 -3.55 9.96 -1.68
CA LEU A 161 -4.38 10.42 -0.55
C LEU A 161 -3.81 11.66 0.17
N GLY A 162 -2.64 12.16 -0.24
CA GLY A 162 -1.97 13.29 0.40
C GLY A 162 -1.38 12.99 1.77
N ASN A 163 -1.23 11.71 2.13
CA ASN A 163 -0.54 11.29 3.36
C ASN A 163 0.98 11.45 3.23
N GLN A 164 1.50 11.38 2.01
CA GLN A 164 2.90 11.59 1.65
C GLN A 164 3.01 12.53 0.45
N THR A 165 4.14 13.21 0.30
CA THR A 165 4.40 14.09 -0.85
C THR A 165 5.14 13.41 -1.99
N LYS A 166 5.78 12.27 -1.71
CA LYS A 166 6.59 11.46 -2.63
C LYS A 166 6.50 10.00 -2.19
N SER A 167 6.79 9.09 -3.10
CA SER A 167 6.89 7.67 -2.78
C SER A 167 8.15 7.37 -1.98
N ASP A 168 8.09 6.28 -1.21
CA ASP A 168 9.21 5.79 -0.38
C ASP A 168 10.39 5.26 -1.23
N PHE A 169 10.12 4.86 -2.47
CA PHE A 169 11.12 4.48 -3.46
C PHE A 169 11.23 5.55 -4.56
N THR A 170 12.37 5.56 -5.22
CA THR A 170 12.71 6.53 -6.29
C THR A 170 12.87 5.88 -7.66
N ASN A 171 13.00 4.55 -7.68
CA ASN A 171 13.06 3.76 -8.90
C ASN A 171 12.39 2.40 -8.67
N ALA A 172 11.82 1.85 -9.73
CA ALA A 172 11.23 0.53 -9.81
C ALA A 172 11.09 0.14 -11.29
N GLN A 173 11.18 -1.17 -11.51
CA GLN A 173 10.80 -1.80 -12.77
C GLN A 173 9.47 -2.51 -12.55
N ILE A 174 8.45 -2.20 -13.35
CA ILE A 174 7.15 -2.88 -13.30
C ILE A 174 6.88 -3.64 -14.59
N VAL A 175 6.37 -4.86 -14.41
CA VAL A 175 5.80 -5.71 -15.43
C VAL A 175 4.33 -5.96 -15.16
N ILE A 176 3.45 -5.69 -16.13
CA ILE A 176 2.05 -6.13 -16.05
C ILE A 176 1.99 -7.55 -16.58
N ASP A 177 1.74 -8.49 -15.68
CA ASP A 177 1.72 -9.92 -15.98
C ASP A 177 0.38 -10.35 -16.58
N LYS A 178 -0.72 -9.75 -16.09
CA LYS A 178 -2.07 -10.16 -16.48
C LYS A 178 -3.10 -9.06 -16.27
N VAL A 179 -4.08 -8.97 -17.17
CA VAL A 179 -5.29 -8.16 -16.99
C VAL A 179 -6.52 -9.02 -17.25
N LEU A 180 -7.37 -9.20 -16.23
CA LEU A 180 -8.64 -9.91 -16.33
C LEU A 180 -9.80 -8.93 -16.18
N PHE A 181 -10.79 -9.02 -17.05
CA PHE A 181 -12.08 -8.35 -16.88
C PHE A 181 -13.19 -9.39 -16.87
N ASN A 182 -13.94 -9.48 -15.76
CA ASN A 182 -14.96 -10.51 -15.52
C ASN A 182 -14.47 -11.95 -15.77
N GLY A 183 -13.17 -12.20 -15.53
CA GLY A 183 -12.51 -13.49 -15.75
C GLY A 183 -11.98 -13.71 -17.17
N THR A 184 -12.31 -12.83 -18.12
CA THR A 184 -11.74 -12.85 -19.48
C THR A 184 -10.36 -12.20 -19.48
N ASP A 185 -9.39 -12.87 -20.08
CA ASP A 185 -8.01 -12.40 -20.20
C ASP A 185 -7.84 -11.43 -21.37
N TYR A 186 -7.17 -10.31 -21.11
CA TYR A 186 -6.86 -9.28 -22.10
C TYR A 186 -5.34 -9.16 -22.24
N THR A 187 -4.84 -9.27 -23.48
CA THR A 187 -3.41 -9.25 -23.80
C THR A 187 -2.76 -7.93 -23.38
N VAL A 188 -1.50 -7.99 -22.95
CA VAL A 188 -0.66 -6.84 -22.61
C VAL A 188 0.44 -6.70 -23.66
N LYS A 189 0.53 -5.53 -24.32
CA LYS A 189 1.45 -5.28 -25.46
C LYS A 189 2.87 -4.90 -25.06
N GLU A 190 2.97 -4.02 -24.08
CA GLU A 190 4.24 -3.49 -23.58
C GLU A 190 4.22 -3.73 -22.09
N ASN A 191 5.19 -4.44 -21.54
CA ASN A 191 5.09 -4.83 -20.14
C ASN A 191 6.41 -4.71 -19.39
N LYS A 192 7.37 -3.91 -19.84
CA LYS A 192 8.53 -3.59 -19.01
C LYS A 192 8.78 -2.09 -19.03
N ASN A 193 8.44 -1.45 -17.92
CA ASN A 193 8.66 -0.03 -17.72
C ASN A 193 9.77 0.14 -16.68
N ASP A 194 10.91 0.62 -17.15
CA ASP A 194 12.01 1.08 -16.31
C ASP A 194 11.73 2.57 -16.04
N GLU A 195 11.61 2.99 -14.77
CA GLU A 195 11.30 4.37 -14.33
C GLU A 195 9.81 4.80 -14.34
N VAL A 196 8.99 4.10 -13.54
CA VAL A 196 7.53 4.36 -13.35
C VAL A 196 7.19 5.48 -12.36
N PHE A 197 8.04 6.49 -12.20
CA PHE A 197 7.81 7.59 -11.26
C PHE A 197 7.49 8.87 -12.03
N SER A 198 6.46 9.58 -11.58
CA SER A 198 6.17 10.95 -12.05
C SER A 198 7.34 11.90 -11.78
N GLU A 199 7.38 13.04 -12.46
CA GLU A 199 8.40 14.09 -12.24
C GLU A 199 8.50 14.54 -10.77
N LYS A 200 7.40 14.42 -10.01
CA LYS A 200 7.36 14.78 -8.58
C LYS A 200 7.89 13.67 -7.66
N GLY A 201 8.23 12.49 -8.20
CA GLY A 201 8.75 11.34 -7.45
C GLY A 201 7.66 10.47 -6.82
N SER A 202 6.45 10.45 -7.38
CA SER A 202 5.40 9.49 -7.00
C SER A 202 5.36 8.34 -7.98
N LEU A 203 5.28 7.10 -7.49
CA LEU A 203 5.04 5.95 -8.35
C LEU A 203 3.68 6.12 -9.05
N GLN A 204 3.71 6.13 -10.37
CA GLN A 204 2.55 6.20 -11.24
C GLN A 204 2.84 5.47 -12.55
N MET A 205 1.97 4.53 -12.90
CA MET A 205 2.04 3.80 -14.16
C MET A 205 0.65 3.70 -14.77
N ASP A 206 0.46 4.34 -15.92
CA ASP A 206 -0.81 4.33 -16.63
C ASP A 206 -0.86 3.11 -17.57
N LEU A 207 -1.86 2.24 -17.40
CA LEU A 207 -2.18 1.16 -18.34
C LEU A 207 -3.01 1.68 -19.50
N ILE A 208 -3.86 2.67 -19.22
CA ILE A 208 -4.67 3.41 -20.18
C ILE A 208 -4.70 4.85 -19.71
N ASN A 209 -4.53 5.82 -20.61
CA ASN A 209 -4.81 7.22 -20.33
C ASN A 209 -5.29 7.93 -21.61
N GLN A 210 -6.59 8.25 -21.67
CA GLN A 210 -7.19 8.88 -22.85
C GLN A 210 -6.69 10.31 -23.13
N TRP A 211 -6.10 10.96 -22.12
CA TRP A 211 -5.58 12.31 -22.21
C TRP A 211 -4.13 12.35 -22.69
N SER A 212 -3.50 11.18 -22.82
CA SER A 212 -2.15 11.01 -23.33
C SER A 212 -2.17 10.60 -24.80
N GLU A 213 -1.08 10.91 -25.50
CA GLU A 213 -0.81 10.36 -26.83
C GLU A 213 -0.29 8.92 -26.78
N ALA A 214 0.01 8.39 -25.59
CA ALA A 214 0.48 7.03 -25.40
C ALA A 214 -0.61 6.01 -25.77
N GLU A 215 -0.21 4.96 -26.49
CA GLU A 215 -1.07 3.83 -26.80
C GLU A 215 -1.43 3.05 -25.51
N PRO A 216 -2.66 2.51 -25.38
CA PRO A 216 -3.02 1.66 -24.25
C PRO A 216 -2.14 0.41 -24.17
N MET A 217 -1.75 0.05 -22.96
CA MET A 217 -0.99 -1.18 -22.69
C MET A 217 -1.81 -2.46 -22.91
N ILE A 218 -3.14 -2.35 -22.84
CA ILE A 218 -4.09 -3.46 -22.92
C ILE A 218 -4.65 -3.56 -24.34
N GLU A 219 -4.56 -4.75 -24.94
CA GLU A 219 -5.23 -5.05 -26.21
C GLU A 219 -6.69 -5.39 -26.02
N GLY A 220 -7.46 -5.41 -27.13
CA GLY A 220 -8.87 -5.76 -27.06
C GLY A 220 -9.70 -4.71 -26.32
N LEU A 221 -9.26 -3.45 -26.36
CA LEU A 221 -10.07 -2.32 -25.93
C LEU A 221 -10.77 -1.69 -27.14
N GLN A 222 -12.01 -1.28 -26.95
CA GLN A 222 -12.71 -0.39 -27.86
C GLN A 222 -12.48 1.05 -27.42
N LYS A 223 -11.95 1.90 -28.32
CA LYS A 223 -11.82 3.35 -28.13
C LYS A 223 -12.94 4.08 -28.90
N LYS A 224 -13.79 4.80 -28.18
CA LYS A 224 -14.74 5.79 -28.73
C LYS A 224 -14.34 7.17 -28.20
N GLU A 225 -15.20 7.80 -27.40
CA GLU A 225 -14.87 8.98 -26.57
C GLU A 225 -14.14 8.58 -25.28
N SER A 226 -14.22 7.29 -24.92
CA SER A 226 -13.57 6.63 -23.79
C SER A 226 -13.16 5.20 -24.18
N PHE A 227 -12.51 4.50 -23.26
CA PHE A 227 -12.16 3.09 -23.40
C PHE A 227 -13.18 2.16 -22.73
N SER A 228 -13.32 0.98 -23.31
CA SER A 228 -14.06 -0.14 -22.74
C SER A 228 -13.43 -1.45 -23.19
N PHE A 229 -13.51 -2.51 -22.39
CA PHE A 229 -13.14 -3.86 -22.77
C PHE A 229 -14.03 -4.37 -23.91
N GLN A 230 -13.42 -4.70 -25.06
CA GLN A 230 -14.13 -5.18 -26.24
C GLN A 230 -14.70 -6.58 -25.99
N ASN A 231 -15.91 -6.82 -26.50
CA ASN A 231 -16.63 -8.09 -26.39
C ASN A 231 -16.87 -8.57 -24.95
N ALA A 232 -16.70 -7.70 -23.95
CA ALA A 232 -16.95 -8.05 -22.56
C ALA A 232 -18.45 -8.15 -22.27
N ASP A 233 -18.83 -9.14 -21.47
CA ASP A 233 -20.16 -9.27 -20.89
C ASP A 233 -20.26 -8.40 -19.63
N TYR A 234 -20.70 -7.15 -19.80
CA TYR A 234 -20.85 -6.19 -18.71
C TYR A 234 -22.10 -6.48 -17.88
N LYS A 235 -21.87 -6.71 -16.59
CA LYS A 235 -22.86 -6.99 -15.54
C LYS A 235 -23.10 -5.75 -14.68
N ASP A 236 -24.09 -5.81 -13.79
CA ASP A 236 -24.34 -4.71 -12.84
C ASP A 236 -23.13 -4.44 -11.93
N GLU A 237 -22.46 -5.49 -11.47
CA GLU A 237 -21.14 -5.44 -10.80
C GLU A 237 -20.12 -6.19 -11.67
N ASN A 238 -19.03 -5.52 -12.02
CA ASN A 238 -17.92 -6.08 -12.79
C ASN A 238 -16.64 -6.11 -11.95
N MET A 239 -15.73 -7.00 -12.33
CA MET A 239 -14.44 -7.16 -11.67
C MET A 239 -13.32 -6.94 -12.68
N LEU A 240 -12.44 -5.98 -12.38
CA LEU A 240 -11.15 -5.82 -13.04
C LEU A 240 -10.06 -6.37 -12.11
N GLU A 241 -9.22 -7.28 -12.61
CA GLU A 241 -8.04 -7.78 -11.91
C GLU A 241 -6.78 -7.45 -12.71
N VAL A 242 -5.78 -6.85 -12.06
CA VAL A 242 -4.48 -6.56 -12.66
C VAL A 242 -3.41 -7.24 -11.83
N THR A 243 -2.69 -8.18 -12.43
CA THR A 243 -1.50 -8.80 -11.85
C THR A 243 -0.26 -8.13 -12.40
N PHE A 244 0.64 -7.73 -11.51
CA PHE A 244 1.90 -7.11 -11.87
C PHE A 244 3.05 -7.58 -10.99
N THR A 245 4.24 -7.58 -11.56
CA THR A 245 5.50 -7.87 -10.90
C THR A 245 6.32 -6.59 -10.82
N ILE A 246 6.77 -6.24 -9.61
CA ILE A 246 7.63 -5.09 -9.36
C ILE A 246 8.99 -5.55 -8.83
N SER A 247 10.06 -4.94 -9.31
CA SER A 247 11.44 -5.30 -8.97
C SER A 247 12.36 -4.07 -9.03
N ASN A 248 13.64 -4.27 -8.68
CA ASN A 248 14.68 -3.24 -8.78
C ASN A 248 14.38 -1.93 -8.03
N LEU A 249 13.70 -2.03 -6.87
CA LEU A 249 13.32 -0.89 -6.05
C LEU A 249 14.53 -0.24 -5.37
N LYS A 250 14.65 1.09 -5.48
CA LYS A 250 15.74 1.89 -4.89
C LYS A 250 15.25 3.02 -4.02
#